data_AF-A0A3A6P2B8-F1
#
_entry.id   AF-A0A3A6P2B8-F1
#
_cell.length_a   1.000
_cell.length_b   1.000
_cell.length_c   1.000
_cell.angle_alpha   90.00
_cell.angle_beta   90.00
_cell.angle_gamma   90.00
#
_symmetry.space_group_name_H-M   'P 1'
#
loop_
_entity.id
_entity.type
_entity.pdbx_description
1 polymer ?
#
loop_
_entity_poly.entity_id
_entity_poly.type
_entity_poly.pdbx_seq_one_letter_code
_entity_poly.pdbx_strand_id
1 'polypeptide(L)'
;MTLHGVGQQEGVWFILHPAHFQIGHDHMIMADRRTLDLAETESRALFEAVLTSFQEAGKTLIYGNSVNWFVRADDWKDMVTTSPDMACGRNLTHWMPEGEGELAWRKLLNEVQMIWHTHPVNTAREARGARRINALWLWGGASGTRPDFPAMLHYIHAHPAHAYPFADRMKASGQFFSEYPSDAQSNDILRHPTTHDPVFLDNLIAPALAQNWGSWLSVYETLEEGWFAPILNALTTKTIRRVTLHLSNDISLKTFVTDAASQRKFWIRKSLAQLL
;
A
#
# COMPACT_ATOMS: atom_id res chain seq x y z
N MET A 1 -21.67 20.78 3.56
CA MET A 1 -21.81 19.57 4.40
C MET A 1 -20.42 19.24 4.91
N THR A 2 -20.25 19.40 6.21
CA THR A 2 -18.96 19.63 6.88
C THR A 2 -18.22 18.32 7.04
N LEU A 3 -17.23 18.10 6.17
CA LEU A 3 -16.15 17.13 6.34
C LEU A 3 -15.44 17.44 7.66
N HIS A 4 -15.07 16.44 8.46
CA HIS A 4 -14.18 16.65 9.60
C HIS A 4 -12.77 17.05 9.11
N GLY A 5 -12.63 18.31 8.70
CA GLY A 5 -11.41 19.11 8.81
C GLY A 5 -10.41 19.07 7.66
N VAL A 6 -10.55 18.22 6.65
CA VAL A 6 -9.67 18.28 5.46
C VAL A 6 -10.55 18.39 4.23
N GLY A 7 -10.86 19.63 3.84
CA GLY A 7 -11.38 19.88 2.50
C GLY A 7 -10.39 19.39 1.45
N GLN A 8 -10.83 19.18 0.21
CA GLN A 8 -9.93 19.03 -0.94
C GLN A 8 -9.03 20.27 -1.01
N GLN A 9 -7.89 20.21 -0.33
CA GLN A 9 -6.90 21.26 -0.38
C GLN A 9 -6.05 21.01 -1.61
N GLU A 10 -6.12 21.93 -2.57
CA GLU A 10 -5.18 22.00 -3.69
C GLU A 10 -3.75 21.91 -3.15
N GLY A 11 -2.91 21.17 -3.86
CA GLY A 11 -1.53 20.93 -3.48
C GLY A 11 -1.03 19.54 -3.88
N VAL A 12 0.26 19.31 -3.64
CA VAL A 12 0.90 18.01 -3.84
C VAL A 12 0.96 17.27 -2.51
N TRP A 13 0.35 16.09 -2.49
CA TRP A 13 0.24 15.25 -1.32
C TRP A 13 1.08 13.97 -1.46
N PHE A 14 1.76 13.65 -0.38
CA PHE A 14 2.53 12.42 -0.22
C PHE A 14 1.97 11.59 0.93
N ILE A 15 2.23 10.31 0.87
CA ILE A 15 1.94 9.34 1.92
C ILE A 15 3.22 9.13 2.73
N LEU A 16 3.06 9.10 4.05
CA LEU A 16 4.09 8.80 5.01
C LEU A 16 3.72 7.51 5.76
N HIS A 17 4.64 6.55 5.75
CA HIS A 17 4.52 5.35 6.57
C HIS A 17 5.50 5.38 7.73
N PRO A 18 5.04 5.18 8.98
CA PRO A 18 5.91 4.79 10.07
C PRO A 18 6.68 3.51 9.70
N ALA A 19 8.00 3.56 9.82
CA ALA A 19 8.90 2.51 9.35
C ALA A 19 9.96 2.14 10.40
N HIS A 20 10.52 0.95 10.22
CA HIS A 20 11.71 0.50 10.92
C HIS A 20 12.83 0.26 9.92
N PHE A 21 13.86 1.09 9.97
CA PHE A 21 15.11 0.89 9.25
C PHE A 21 16.08 0.09 10.12
N GLN A 22 16.56 -1.02 9.59
CA GLN A 22 17.65 -1.79 10.17
C GLN A 22 18.94 -1.33 9.51
N ILE A 23 19.83 -0.78 10.32
CA ILE A 23 21.14 -0.31 9.87
C ILE A 23 22.11 -1.46 10.10
N GLY A 24 22.54 -2.10 9.02
CA GLY A 24 23.67 -3.02 9.01
C GLY A 24 24.99 -2.26 8.83
N HIS A 25 26.09 -3.01 8.73
CA HIS A 25 27.43 -2.44 8.55
C HIS A 25 27.56 -1.68 7.20
N ASP A 26 27.02 -2.24 6.12
CA ASP A 26 27.19 -1.71 4.75
C ASP A 26 25.86 -1.37 4.04
N HIS A 27 24.72 -1.64 4.68
CA HIS A 27 23.41 -1.44 4.07
C HIS A 27 22.35 -1.07 5.10
N MET A 28 21.39 -0.27 4.66
CA MET A 28 20.18 0.03 5.41
C MET A 28 19.01 -0.66 4.72
N ILE A 29 18.22 -1.45 5.46
CA ILE A 29 17.04 -2.13 4.94
C ILE A 29 15.80 -1.66 5.70
N MET A 30 14.67 -1.52 5.01
CA MET A 30 13.39 -1.29 5.66
C MET A 30 12.73 -2.64 5.96
N ALA A 31 12.28 -2.81 7.20
CA ALA A 31 11.44 -3.93 7.58
C ALA A 31 10.05 -3.83 6.94
N ASP A 32 9.44 -4.97 6.62
CA ASP A 32 8.06 -4.98 6.13
C ASP A 32 7.14 -4.35 7.17
N ARG A 33 6.44 -3.29 6.75
CA ARG A 33 5.48 -2.54 7.58
C ARG A 33 4.42 -3.45 8.20
N ARG A 34 4.11 -4.57 7.53
CA ARG A 34 3.13 -5.57 8.00
C ARG A 34 3.56 -6.33 9.24
N THR A 35 4.85 -6.30 9.54
CA THR A 35 5.44 -6.98 10.70
C THR A 35 5.71 -6.02 11.86
N LEU A 36 5.28 -4.76 11.74
CA LEU A 36 5.56 -3.75 12.77
C LEU A 36 4.52 -3.76 13.88
N ASP A 37 3.31 -4.31 13.70
CA ASP A 37 2.26 -4.33 14.74
C ASP A 37 2.14 -2.97 15.47
N LEU A 38 2.03 -1.90 14.69
CA LEU A 38 1.96 -0.55 15.22
C LEU A 38 0.54 -0.22 15.66
N ALA A 39 0.32 -0.10 16.96
CA ALA A 39 -0.99 0.24 17.51
C ALA A 39 -1.37 1.69 17.19
N GLU A 40 -2.67 1.97 17.07
CA GLU A 40 -3.20 3.32 16.82
C GLU A 40 -2.69 4.36 17.84
N THR A 41 -2.70 4.01 19.13
CA THR A 41 -2.22 4.88 20.21
C THR A 41 -0.72 5.18 20.11
N GLU A 42 0.07 4.19 19.73
CA GLU A 42 1.52 4.32 19.53
C GLU A 42 1.83 5.20 18.34
N SER A 43 1.17 4.96 17.22
CA SER A 43 1.28 5.78 16.01
C SER A 43 0.88 7.22 16.26
N ARG A 44 -0.24 7.44 16.96
CA ARG A 44 -0.73 8.78 17.30
C ARG A 44 0.28 9.56 18.15
N ALA A 45 0.87 8.94 19.16
CA ALA A 45 1.89 9.57 19.98
C ALA A 45 3.17 9.89 19.19
N LEU A 46 3.61 9.00 18.30
CA LEU A 46 4.75 9.26 17.41
C LEU A 46 4.46 10.38 16.40
N PHE A 47 3.24 10.45 15.88
CA PHE A 47 2.78 11.52 14.99
C PHE A 47 2.81 12.88 15.71
N GLU A 48 2.24 12.95 16.91
CA GLU A 48 2.19 14.18 17.70
C GLU A 48 3.59 14.70 18.02
N ALA A 49 4.54 13.79 18.30
CA ALA A 49 5.93 14.15 18.60
C ALA A 49 6.66 14.87 17.45
N VAL A 50 6.24 14.70 16.20
CA VAL A 50 6.93 15.27 15.03
C VAL A 50 6.18 16.43 14.38
N LEU A 51 4.97 16.77 14.87
CA LEU A 51 4.16 17.85 14.31
C LEU A 51 4.93 19.17 14.18
N THR A 52 5.68 19.55 15.22
CA THR A 52 6.48 20.77 15.25
C THR A 52 7.55 20.78 14.15
N SER A 53 8.31 19.69 13.98
CA SER A 53 9.34 19.61 12.92
C SER A 53 8.76 19.75 11.52
N PHE A 54 7.58 19.16 11.27
CA PHE A 54 6.88 19.35 9.99
C PHE A 54 6.40 20.79 9.81
N GLN A 55 5.87 21.43 10.85
CA GLN A 55 5.45 22.84 10.81
C GLN A 55 6.64 23.79 10.55
N GLU A 56 7.77 23.58 11.22
CA GLU A 56 9.01 24.35 11.03
C GLU A 56 9.60 24.16 9.62
N ALA A 57 9.44 22.96 9.05
CA ALA A 57 9.77 22.66 7.66
C ALA A 57 8.74 23.21 6.64
N GLY A 58 7.71 23.94 7.10
CA GLY A 58 6.65 24.49 6.25
C GLY A 58 5.74 23.45 5.62
N LYS A 59 5.61 22.26 6.23
CA LYS A 59 4.81 21.14 5.72
C LYS A 59 3.55 20.95 6.55
N THR A 60 2.43 20.69 5.86
CA THR A 60 1.18 20.33 6.54
C THR A 60 1.13 18.81 6.71
N LEU A 61 1.22 18.35 7.95
CA LEU A 61 1.14 16.93 8.30
C LEU A 61 -0.27 16.59 8.81
N ILE A 62 -0.86 15.52 8.26
CA ILE A 62 -2.21 15.05 8.58
C ILE A 62 -2.18 13.58 8.99
N TYR A 63 -2.78 13.29 10.13
CA TYR A 63 -2.94 11.93 10.61
C TYR A 63 -4.07 11.25 9.85
N GLY A 64 -3.77 10.19 9.09
CA GLY A 64 -4.78 9.33 8.48
C GLY A 64 -5.19 8.21 9.43
N ASN A 65 -4.25 7.32 9.71
CA ASN A 65 -4.38 6.20 10.64
C ASN A 65 -3.02 5.71 11.17
N SER A 66 -3.05 4.63 11.96
CA SER A 66 -1.87 3.97 12.53
C SER A 66 -0.70 3.79 11.57
N VAL A 67 -0.95 3.52 10.29
CA VAL A 67 0.09 3.22 9.30
C VAL A 67 0.15 4.21 8.14
N ASN A 68 -0.85 5.06 7.92
CA ASN A 68 -0.91 6.02 6.81
C ASN A 68 -1.04 7.45 7.35
N TRP A 69 0.00 8.25 7.20
CA TRP A 69 -0.05 9.69 7.40
C TRP A 69 0.08 10.39 6.05
N PHE A 70 -0.28 11.66 6.00
CA PHE A 70 -0.24 12.45 4.77
C PHE A 70 0.52 13.74 5.00
N VAL A 71 1.34 14.14 4.04
CA VAL A 71 2.03 15.43 4.07
C VAL A 71 1.77 16.19 2.78
N ARG A 72 1.40 17.46 2.91
CA ARG A 72 1.39 18.40 1.78
C ARG A 72 2.76 19.03 1.65
N ALA A 73 3.35 18.91 0.46
CA ALA A 73 4.66 19.45 0.11
C ALA A 73 4.67 19.86 -1.37
N ASP A 74 4.11 21.03 -1.66
CA ASP A 74 3.94 21.52 -3.04
C ASP A 74 5.29 21.75 -3.75
N ASP A 75 6.31 22.10 -2.97
CA ASP A 75 7.71 22.26 -3.39
C ASP A 75 8.44 20.94 -3.65
N TRP A 76 7.83 19.79 -3.34
CA TRP A 76 8.36 18.45 -3.63
C TRP A 76 7.71 17.80 -4.85
N LYS A 77 6.92 18.56 -5.63
CA LYS A 77 6.14 18.07 -6.78
C LYS A 77 6.90 17.23 -7.81
N ASP A 78 8.21 17.45 -7.95
CA ASP A 78 9.07 16.77 -8.93
C ASP A 78 9.94 15.68 -8.27
N MET A 79 9.71 15.36 -6.99
CA MET A 79 10.42 14.27 -6.31
C MET A 79 9.99 12.91 -6.88
N VAL A 80 10.99 12.09 -7.18
CA VAL A 80 10.79 10.68 -7.53
C VAL A 80 10.78 9.89 -6.23
N THR A 81 9.69 9.16 -6.00
CA THR A 81 9.52 8.34 -4.79
C THR A 81 9.26 6.88 -5.13
N THR A 82 9.58 6.00 -4.18
CA THR A 82 9.43 4.56 -4.34
C THR A 82 8.37 4.05 -3.37
N SER A 83 7.49 3.14 -3.81
CA SER A 83 6.51 2.53 -2.92
C SER A 83 7.20 1.72 -1.80
N PRO A 84 6.60 1.60 -0.62
CA PRO A 84 7.22 0.88 0.49
C PRO A 84 7.48 -0.60 0.17
N ASP A 85 6.59 -1.23 -0.59
CA ASP A 85 6.72 -2.65 -0.97
C ASP A 85 7.89 -2.87 -1.95
N MET A 86 8.23 -1.86 -2.76
CA MET A 86 9.39 -1.90 -3.66
C MET A 86 10.72 -1.68 -2.92
N ALA A 87 10.73 -0.83 -1.89
CA ALA A 87 11.93 -0.51 -1.11
C ALA A 87 12.24 -1.56 -0.03
N CYS A 88 11.22 -2.27 0.46
CA CYS A 88 11.35 -3.27 1.51
C CYS A 88 12.33 -4.40 1.13
N GLY A 89 13.18 -4.82 2.07
CA GLY A 89 14.15 -5.91 1.86
C GLY A 89 15.32 -5.58 0.94
N ARG A 90 15.46 -4.34 0.47
CA ARG A 90 16.56 -3.86 -0.39
C ARG A 90 17.41 -2.81 0.32
N ASN A 91 18.61 -2.56 -0.18
CA ASN A 91 19.42 -1.44 0.31
C ASN A 91 18.73 -0.12 -0.03
N LEU A 92 18.17 0.54 0.99
CA LEU A 92 17.36 1.75 0.88
C LEU A 92 18.11 2.91 0.23
N THR A 93 19.44 2.92 0.27
CA THR A 93 20.26 3.99 -0.32
C THR A 93 19.90 4.26 -1.78
N HIS A 94 19.50 3.22 -2.53
CA HIS A 94 19.12 3.31 -3.94
C HIS A 94 17.62 3.56 -4.18
N TRP A 95 16.82 3.62 -3.13
CA TRP A 95 15.35 3.73 -3.20
C TRP A 95 14.79 4.90 -2.41
N MET A 96 15.66 5.66 -1.73
CA MET A 96 15.29 6.89 -1.06
C MET A 96 14.66 7.87 -2.06
N PRO A 97 13.76 8.75 -1.62
CA PRO A 97 13.24 9.81 -2.48
C PRO A 97 14.36 10.69 -3.06
N GLU A 98 14.31 10.95 -4.36
CA GLU A 98 15.31 11.71 -5.11
C GLU A 98 14.68 12.91 -5.83
N GLY A 99 15.50 13.90 -6.21
CA GLY A 99 15.07 15.06 -6.98
C GLY A 99 14.96 16.35 -6.15
N GLU A 100 14.21 17.32 -6.67
CA GLU A 100 14.05 18.64 -6.04
C GLU A 100 13.24 18.50 -4.74
N GLY A 101 13.93 18.55 -3.60
CA GLY A 101 13.36 18.31 -2.27
C GLY A 101 14.09 17.24 -1.45
N GLU A 102 14.97 16.45 -2.08
CA GLU A 102 15.71 15.36 -1.40
C GLU A 102 16.46 15.83 -0.14
N LEU A 103 17.22 16.93 -0.23
CA LEU A 103 18.02 17.41 0.90
C LEU A 103 17.12 17.87 2.06
N ALA A 104 16.01 18.54 1.74
CA ALA A 104 15.03 18.99 2.73
C ALA A 104 14.33 17.79 3.39
N TRP A 105 13.96 16.78 2.60
CA TRP A 105 13.40 15.54 3.12
C TRP A 105 14.39 14.78 4.01
N ARG A 106 15.64 14.61 3.59
CA ARG A 106 16.69 13.96 4.40
C ARG A 106 16.90 14.69 5.73
N LYS A 107 16.89 16.02 5.73
CA LYS A 107 16.99 16.82 6.95
C LYS A 107 15.80 16.55 7.89
N LEU A 108 14.57 16.61 7.36
CA LEU A 108 13.36 16.34 8.15
C LEU A 108 13.33 14.90 8.69
N LEU A 109 13.74 13.92 7.88
CA LEU A 109 13.84 12.52 8.30
C LEU A 109 14.85 12.34 9.44
N ASN A 110 15.99 13.01 9.38
CA ASN A 110 16.99 12.98 10.45
C ASN A 110 16.44 13.59 11.75
N GLU A 111 15.70 14.70 11.67
CA GLU A 111 15.05 15.31 12.83
C GLU A 111 14.02 14.36 13.46
N VAL A 112 13.17 13.72 12.64
CA VAL A 112 12.23 12.68 13.09
C VAL A 112 12.95 11.53 13.78
N GLN A 113 14.03 11.03 13.19
CA GLN A 113 14.87 9.97 13.77
C GLN A 113 15.41 10.35 15.15
N MET A 114 15.88 11.59 15.30
CA MET A 114 16.39 12.11 16.56
C MET A 114 15.29 12.20 17.63
N ILE A 115 14.12 12.75 17.27
CA ILE A 115 12.96 12.85 18.19
C ILE A 115 12.50 11.48 18.65
N TRP A 116 12.42 10.52 17.74
CA TRP A 116 11.95 9.16 18.04
C TRP A 116 12.96 8.28 18.73
N HIS A 117 14.24 8.66 18.74
CA HIS A 117 15.32 7.86 19.32
C HIS A 117 15.06 7.53 20.80
N THR A 118 14.57 8.49 21.59
CA THR A 118 14.30 8.32 23.03
C THR A 118 12.81 8.38 23.37
N HIS A 119 11.94 8.22 22.37
CA HIS A 119 10.51 8.38 22.57
C HIS A 119 9.93 7.21 23.41
N PRO A 120 9.10 7.46 24.44
CA PRO A 120 8.58 6.42 25.32
C PRO A 120 7.88 5.26 24.62
N VAL A 121 7.21 5.53 23.48
CA VAL A 121 6.61 4.47 22.64
C VAL A 121 7.67 3.48 22.16
N ASN A 122 8.80 3.96 21.66
CA ASN A 122 9.85 3.07 21.17
C ASN A 122 10.51 2.30 22.32
N THR A 123 10.76 2.95 23.45
CA THR A 123 11.26 2.28 24.66
C THR A 123 10.31 1.15 25.11
N ALA A 124 9.00 1.40 25.14
CA ALA A 124 8.01 0.40 25.51
C ALA A 124 7.91 -0.74 24.49
N ARG A 125 8.05 -0.44 23.19
CA ARG A 125 8.07 -1.43 22.11
C ARG A 125 9.30 -2.34 22.23
N GLU A 126 10.48 -1.76 22.45
CA GLU A 126 11.71 -2.53 22.64
C GLU A 126 11.65 -3.39 23.91
N ALA A 127 11.10 -2.87 25.01
CA ALA A 127 10.97 -3.63 26.27
C ALA A 127 10.12 -4.91 26.14
N ARG A 128 9.19 -4.96 25.17
CA ARG A 128 8.39 -6.16 24.85
C ARG A 128 8.89 -6.94 23.63
N GLY A 129 10.08 -6.62 23.12
CA GLY A 129 10.68 -7.29 21.95
C GLY A 129 10.09 -6.88 20.60
N ALA A 130 9.24 -5.85 20.54
CA ALA A 130 8.72 -5.31 19.28
C ALA A 130 9.75 -4.37 18.63
N ARG A 131 9.75 -4.30 17.30
CA ARG A 131 10.64 -3.40 16.55
C ARG A 131 10.27 -1.94 16.83
N ARG A 132 11.29 -1.09 17.07
CA ARG A 132 11.10 0.36 17.17
C ARG A 132 10.59 0.96 15.86
N ILE A 133 9.80 2.01 15.93
CA ILE A 133 9.52 2.86 14.77
C ILE A 133 10.54 3.98 14.77
N ASN A 134 11.45 3.96 13.80
CA ASN A 134 12.61 4.87 13.81
C ASN A 134 12.70 5.76 12.59
N ALA A 135 11.83 5.60 11.59
CA ALA A 135 11.89 6.38 10.37
C ALA A 135 10.49 6.59 9.80
N LEU A 136 10.40 7.55 8.89
CA LEU A 136 9.25 7.70 8.01
C LEU A 136 9.65 7.33 6.59
N TRP A 137 8.80 6.59 5.90
CA TRP A 137 8.92 6.34 4.47
C TRP A 137 7.98 7.27 3.69
N LEU A 138 8.55 8.16 2.87
CA LEU A 138 7.82 9.09 2.02
C LEU A 138 7.63 8.49 0.62
N TRP A 139 6.38 8.46 0.14
CA TRP A 139 6.08 8.03 -1.22
C TRP A 139 4.78 8.62 -1.78
N GLY A 140 4.56 8.45 -3.08
CA GLY A 140 3.46 9.09 -3.80
C GLY A 140 3.92 10.41 -4.41
N GLY A 141 3.15 11.49 -4.20
CA GLY A 141 3.38 12.78 -4.84
C GLY A 141 2.32 13.09 -5.89
N ALA A 142 1.05 12.97 -5.52
CA ALA A 142 -0.06 13.28 -6.41
C ALA A 142 -0.50 14.73 -6.21
N SER A 143 -0.66 15.47 -7.31
CA SER A 143 -1.43 16.71 -7.29
C SER A 143 -2.88 16.37 -6.96
N GLY A 144 -3.50 17.12 -6.04
CA GLY A 144 -4.87 16.91 -5.55
C GLY A 144 -5.99 17.00 -6.60
N THR A 145 -5.65 17.10 -7.89
CA THR A 145 -6.58 16.90 -9.00
C THR A 145 -7.08 15.47 -8.98
N ARG A 146 -8.39 15.30 -8.78
CA ARG A 146 -9.10 14.03 -8.88
C ARG A 146 -8.72 13.35 -10.21
N PRO A 147 -8.07 12.18 -10.18
CA PRO A 147 -7.92 11.40 -11.39
C PRO A 147 -9.31 10.88 -11.78
N ASP A 148 -9.57 10.75 -13.09
CA ASP A 148 -10.74 10.04 -13.63
C ASP A 148 -10.60 8.53 -13.33
N PHE A 149 -10.64 8.17 -12.05
CA PHE A 149 -10.73 6.78 -11.63
C PHE A 149 -12.17 6.29 -11.76
N PRO A 150 -12.38 4.99 -12.03
CA PRO A 150 -13.71 4.39 -11.95
C PRO A 150 -14.33 4.67 -10.57
N ALA A 151 -15.67 4.74 -10.55
CA ALA A 151 -16.43 5.19 -9.39
C ALA A 151 -16.13 4.37 -8.11
N MET A 152 -15.65 3.13 -8.24
CA MET A 152 -15.31 2.28 -7.11
C MET A 152 -14.09 1.37 -7.38
N LEU A 153 -13.16 1.30 -6.42
CA LEU A 153 -12.03 0.35 -6.41
C LEU A 153 -12.22 -0.55 -5.18
N HIS A 154 -12.32 -1.86 -5.43
CA HIS A 154 -12.41 -2.87 -4.39
C HIS A 154 -10.98 -3.26 -3.99
N TYR A 155 -10.62 -2.99 -2.75
CA TYR A 155 -9.29 -3.32 -2.25
C TYR A 155 -9.43 -4.40 -1.17
N ILE A 156 -8.72 -5.51 -1.34
CA ILE A 156 -8.70 -6.62 -0.39
C ILE A 156 -7.30 -6.74 0.17
N HIS A 157 -7.21 -6.54 1.48
CA HIS A 157 -5.96 -6.62 2.21
C HIS A 157 -5.69 -8.05 2.67
N ALA A 158 -4.43 -8.46 2.53
CA ALA A 158 -3.85 -9.65 3.12
C ALA A 158 -3.96 -9.68 4.65
N HIS A 159 -4.02 -8.50 5.27
CA HIS A 159 -3.84 -8.36 6.71
C HIS A 159 -4.85 -7.35 7.31
N PRO A 160 -5.65 -7.77 8.31
CA PRO A 160 -6.72 -6.95 8.90
C PRO A 160 -6.23 -5.64 9.53
N ALA A 161 -5.00 -5.57 10.05
CA ALA A 161 -4.48 -4.33 10.65
C ALA A 161 -4.06 -3.25 9.62
N HIS A 162 -3.98 -3.63 8.35
CA HIS A 162 -3.84 -2.68 7.24
C HIS A 162 -5.17 -2.41 6.56
N ALA A 163 -6.21 -3.14 6.98
CA ALA A 163 -7.56 -2.92 6.57
C ALA A 163 -8.19 -1.84 7.48
N TYR A 164 -8.40 -0.63 6.94
CA TYR A 164 -8.99 0.56 7.58
C TYR A 164 -8.19 1.38 8.63
N PRO A 165 -8.43 2.72 8.79
CA PRO A 165 -9.36 3.62 8.11
C PRO A 165 -8.74 4.50 7.02
N PHE A 166 -8.81 4.02 5.78
CA PHE A 166 -8.58 4.81 4.58
C PHE A 166 -9.90 5.11 3.85
N ALA A 167 -10.82 4.14 3.80
CA ALA A 167 -12.05 4.29 3.05
C ALA A 167 -13.13 5.19 3.71
N ASP A 168 -13.12 5.42 5.03
CA ASP A 168 -14.04 6.43 5.63
C ASP A 168 -13.64 7.87 5.30
N ARG A 169 -12.34 8.12 5.04
CA ARG A 169 -11.85 9.43 4.57
C ARG A 169 -11.86 9.56 3.05
N MET A 170 -11.75 8.47 2.28
CA MET A 170 -11.93 8.49 0.82
C MET A 170 -13.40 8.51 0.37
N LYS A 171 -14.34 7.96 1.15
CA LYS A 171 -15.79 8.21 0.93
C LYS A 171 -16.09 9.72 0.88
N ALA A 172 -15.32 10.51 1.64
CA ALA A 172 -15.39 11.96 1.69
C ALA A 172 -14.80 12.69 0.45
N SER A 173 -13.94 12.03 -0.35
CA SER A 173 -13.40 12.57 -1.61
C SER A 173 -14.26 12.24 -2.84
N GLY A 174 -15.39 11.54 -2.65
CA GLY A 174 -16.27 11.09 -3.73
C GLY A 174 -15.75 9.87 -4.49
N GLN A 175 -14.70 9.21 -3.99
CA GLN A 175 -14.24 7.90 -4.45
C GLN A 175 -14.81 6.82 -3.51
N PHE A 176 -15.58 5.86 -4.06
CA PHE A 176 -16.13 4.78 -3.25
C PHE A 176 -15.10 3.66 -3.16
N PHE A 177 -14.49 3.47 -2.00
CA PHE A 177 -13.70 2.27 -1.72
C PHE A 177 -14.56 1.36 -0.84
N SER A 178 -14.86 0.16 -1.34
CA SER A 178 -15.45 -0.94 -0.58
C SER A 178 -14.32 -1.86 -0.20
N GLU A 179 -13.96 -1.80 1.07
CA GLU A 179 -12.98 -2.69 1.65
C GLU A 179 -13.70 -3.96 2.09
N TYR A 180 -13.24 -5.07 1.55
CA TYR A 180 -13.77 -6.38 1.88
C TYR A 180 -12.85 -7.04 2.92
N PRO A 181 -13.40 -7.87 3.81
CA PRO A 181 -12.57 -8.59 4.77
C PRO A 181 -11.56 -9.49 4.03
N SER A 182 -10.46 -9.83 4.70
CA SER A 182 -9.34 -10.58 4.09
C SER A 182 -9.73 -11.97 3.56
N ASP A 183 -10.88 -12.48 3.98
CA ASP A 183 -11.49 -13.75 3.57
C ASP A 183 -12.54 -13.60 2.47
N ALA A 184 -12.77 -12.39 1.96
CA ALA A 184 -13.71 -12.17 0.87
C ALA A 184 -13.32 -12.93 -0.40
N GLN A 185 -14.34 -13.34 -1.12
CA GLN A 185 -14.23 -14.16 -2.32
C GLN A 185 -14.82 -13.43 -3.52
N SER A 186 -14.45 -13.90 -4.72
CA SER A 186 -14.95 -13.34 -5.97
C SER A 186 -16.48 -13.31 -6.04
N ASN A 187 -17.17 -14.30 -5.45
CA ASN A 187 -18.64 -14.35 -5.41
C ASN A 187 -19.28 -13.17 -4.67
N ASP A 188 -18.59 -12.55 -3.71
CA ASP A 188 -19.09 -11.39 -2.96
C ASP A 188 -19.15 -10.14 -3.84
N ILE A 189 -18.25 -10.08 -4.83
CA ILE A 189 -18.16 -8.98 -5.80
C ILE A 189 -19.05 -9.25 -7.03
N LEU A 190 -19.03 -10.49 -7.54
CA LEU A 190 -19.79 -10.88 -8.74
C LEU A 190 -21.32 -10.72 -8.59
N ARG A 191 -21.83 -10.67 -7.34
CA ARG A 191 -23.26 -10.44 -7.04
C ARG A 191 -23.74 -9.01 -7.35
N HIS A 192 -22.83 -8.08 -7.60
CA HIS A 192 -23.13 -6.69 -7.96
C HIS A 192 -22.64 -6.42 -9.40
N PRO A 193 -23.44 -6.73 -10.45
CA PRO A 193 -22.96 -6.82 -11.83
C PRO A 193 -22.75 -5.46 -12.51
N THR A 194 -22.86 -4.36 -11.78
CA THR A 194 -22.98 -3.02 -12.35
C THR A 194 -21.79 -2.14 -12.05
N THR A 195 -20.56 -2.60 -12.35
CA THR A 195 -19.41 -1.69 -12.54
C THR A 195 -18.15 -2.44 -13.00
N HIS A 196 -17.27 -1.74 -13.74
CA HIS A 196 -15.93 -2.19 -14.13
C HIS A 196 -14.94 -2.07 -12.97
N ASP A 197 -15.36 -2.36 -11.74
CA ASP A 197 -14.58 -1.99 -10.57
C ASP A 197 -13.36 -2.91 -10.45
N PRO A 198 -12.15 -2.35 -10.47
CA PRO A 198 -10.95 -3.13 -10.23
C PRO A 198 -11.00 -3.78 -8.84
N VAL A 199 -10.41 -4.98 -8.73
CA VAL A 199 -10.16 -5.66 -7.47
C VAL A 199 -8.66 -5.77 -7.27
N PHE A 200 -8.15 -5.28 -6.15
CA PHE A 200 -6.74 -5.42 -5.79
C PHE A 200 -6.56 -6.51 -4.74
N LEU A 201 -5.73 -7.50 -5.05
CA LEU A 201 -5.40 -8.63 -4.19
C LEU A 201 -3.91 -8.53 -3.82
N ASP A 202 -3.62 -8.14 -2.58
CA ASP A 202 -2.25 -7.87 -2.12
C ASP A 202 -1.63 -9.00 -1.28
N ASN A 203 -2.36 -10.11 -1.16
CA ASN A 203 -2.06 -11.28 -0.34
C ASN A 203 -0.70 -11.91 -0.61
N LEU A 204 -0.23 -11.86 -1.85
CA LEU A 204 1.05 -12.46 -2.25
C LEU A 204 2.27 -11.56 -1.97
N ILE A 205 2.08 -10.28 -1.63
CA ILE A 205 3.19 -9.35 -1.41
C ILE A 205 4.03 -9.76 -0.19
N ALA A 206 3.38 -9.95 0.97
CA ALA A 206 4.08 -10.28 2.20
C ALA A 206 4.91 -11.59 2.11
N PRO A 207 4.35 -12.75 1.66
CA PRO A 207 5.15 -13.96 1.52
C PRO A 207 6.23 -13.85 0.44
N ALA A 208 6.03 -13.06 -0.62
CA ALA A 208 7.07 -12.80 -1.62
C ALA A 208 8.23 -11.98 -1.03
N LEU A 209 7.95 -10.92 -0.28
CA LEU A 209 8.98 -10.12 0.41
C LEU A 209 9.74 -10.95 1.45
N ALA A 210 9.05 -11.85 2.15
CA ALA A 210 9.65 -12.78 3.10
C ALA A 210 10.43 -13.93 2.43
N GLN A 211 10.43 -14.03 1.09
CA GLN A 211 10.99 -15.14 0.32
C GLN A 211 10.52 -16.53 0.79
N ASN A 212 9.30 -16.59 1.34
CA ASN A 212 8.74 -17.82 1.88
C ASN A 212 7.88 -18.49 0.80
N TRP A 213 8.50 -19.36 0.00
CA TRP A 213 7.83 -20.04 -1.10
C TRP A 213 6.67 -20.94 -0.64
N GLY A 214 6.80 -21.59 0.53
CA GLY A 214 5.75 -22.43 1.09
C GLY A 214 4.50 -21.62 1.42
N SER A 215 4.65 -20.54 2.18
CA SER A 215 3.53 -19.64 2.49
C SER A 215 2.98 -18.94 1.24
N TRP A 216 3.84 -18.58 0.28
CA TRP A 216 3.41 -18.01 -0.98
C TRP A 216 2.48 -18.96 -1.74
N LEU A 217 2.85 -20.25 -1.82
CA LEU A 217 2.05 -21.26 -2.51
C LEU A 217 0.70 -21.49 -1.81
N SER A 218 0.66 -21.58 -0.48
CA SER A 218 -0.59 -21.74 0.27
C SER A 218 -1.53 -20.54 0.09
N VAL A 219 -0.99 -19.32 0.04
CA VAL A 219 -1.80 -18.12 -0.26
C VAL A 219 -2.30 -18.17 -1.70
N TYR A 220 -1.47 -18.60 -2.65
CA TYR A 220 -1.88 -18.76 -4.05
C TYR A 220 -3.01 -19.79 -4.19
N GLU A 221 -2.95 -20.93 -3.49
CA GLU A 221 -4.03 -21.93 -3.46
C GLU A 221 -5.34 -21.34 -2.93
N THR A 222 -5.27 -20.52 -1.87
CA THR A 222 -6.45 -19.81 -1.34
C THR A 222 -7.04 -18.84 -2.37
N LEU A 223 -6.19 -18.15 -3.15
CA LEU A 223 -6.64 -17.29 -4.24
C LEU A 223 -7.23 -18.11 -5.40
N GLU A 224 -6.68 -19.27 -5.73
CA GLU A 224 -7.26 -20.16 -6.75
C GLU A 224 -8.68 -20.58 -6.35
N GLU A 225 -8.88 -21.02 -5.11
CA GLU A 225 -10.18 -21.48 -4.61
C GLU A 225 -11.21 -20.36 -4.48
N GLY A 226 -10.84 -19.21 -3.90
CA GLY A 226 -11.76 -18.10 -3.63
C GLY A 226 -11.96 -17.14 -4.80
N TRP A 227 -10.97 -17.01 -5.69
CA TRP A 227 -10.94 -16.00 -6.74
C TRP A 227 -10.92 -16.58 -8.13
N PHE A 228 -9.88 -17.32 -8.51
CA PHE A 228 -9.68 -17.68 -9.91
C PHE A 228 -10.64 -18.76 -10.40
N ALA A 229 -10.88 -19.83 -9.63
CA ALA A 229 -11.78 -20.90 -10.01
C ALA A 229 -13.24 -20.43 -10.13
N PRO A 230 -13.81 -19.63 -9.19
CA PRO A 230 -15.17 -19.13 -9.36
C PRO A 230 -15.30 -18.11 -10.49
N ILE A 231 -14.29 -17.24 -10.71
CA ILE A 231 -14.25 -16.32 -11.86
C ILE A 231 -14.22 -17.10 -13.18
N LEU A 232 -13.41 -18.17 -13.26
CA LEU A 232 -13.37 -19.04 -14.44
C LEU A 232 -14.73 -19.70 -14.67
N ASN A 233 -15.38 -20.21 -13.63
CA ASN A 233 -16.73 -20.76 -13.73
C ASN A 233 -17.76 -19.72 -14.19
N ALA A 234 -17.67 -18.48 -13.69
CA ALA A 234 -18.53 -17.38 -14.09
C ALA A 234 -18.31 -16.99 -15.57
N LEU A 235 -17.08 -17.08 -16.07
CA LEU A 235 -16.76 -16.89 -17.49
C LEU A 235 -17.34 -18.00 -18.37
N THR A 236 -17.18 -19.27 -17.97
CA THR A 236 -17.63 -20.42 -18.78
C THR A 236 -19.17 -20.54 -18.80
N THR A 237 -19.83 -20.20 -17.69
CA THR A 237 -21.30 -20.12 -17.58
C THR A 237 -21.87 -18.82 -18.18
N LYS A 238 -21.01 -17.90 -18.63
CA LYS A 238 -21.34 -16.60 -19.23
C LYS A 238 -22.07 -15.63 -18.29
N THR A 239 -21.95 -15.82 -16.98
CA THR A 239 -22.38 -14.84 -15.96
C THR A 239 -21.57 -13.55 -16.06
N ILE A 240 -20.27 -13.67 -16.40
CA ILE A 240 -19.42 -12.54 -16.78
C ILE A 240 -18.88 -12.74 -18.20
N ARG A 241 -18.68 -11.63 -18.91
CA ARG A 241 -18.25 -11.66 -20.31
C ARG A 241 -16.74 -11.72 -20.48
N ARG A 242 -16.00 -11.03 -19.62
CA ARG A 242 -14.56 -10.78 -19.77
C ARG A 242 -13.94 -10.50 -18.40
N VAL A 243 -12.68 -10.90 -18.25
CA VAL A 243 -11.83 -10.57 -17.10
C VAL A 243 -10.51 -10.02 -17.63
N THR A 244 -10.02 -8.98 -16.96
CA THR A 244 -8.65 -8.47 -17.13
C THR A 244 -7.89 -8.74 -15.84
N LEU A 245 -6.76 -9.44 -15.94
CA LEU A 245 -5.85 -9.70 -14.83
C LEU A 245 -4.60 -8.83 -15.02
N HIS A 246 -4.27 -8.08 -13.98
CA HIS A 246 -3.05 -7.30 -13.89
C HIS A 246 -2.14 -7.97 -12.87
N LEU A 247 -1.01 -8.52 -13.33
CA LEU A 247 -0.02 -9.17 -12.49
C LEU A 247 1.24 -8.32 -12.46
N SER A 248 1.60 -7.79 -11.30
CA SER A 248 2.81 -6.98 -11.12
C SER A 248 3.84 -7.72 -10.28
N ASN A 249 5.10 -7.48 -10.61
CA ASN A 249 6.22 -7.70 -9.70
C ASN A 249 7.04 -6.41 -9.60
N ASP A 250 8.26 -6.53 -9.13
CA ASP A 250 9.17 -5.42 -8.91
C ASP A 250 9.75 -4.79 -10.19
N ILE A 251 9.66 -5.49 -11.33
CA ILE A 251 10.26 -5.06 -12.60
C ILE A 251 9.25 -4.90 -13.73
N SER A 252 8.04 -5.44 -13.59
CA SER A 252 7.09 -5.55 -14.70
C SER A 252 5.64 -5.61 -14.25
N LEU A 253 4.76 -5.13 -15.13
CA LEU A 253 3.33 -5.31 -15.07
C LEU A 253 2.88 -6.08 -16.31
N LYS A 254 2.36 -7.29 -16.13
CA LYS A 254 1.78 -8.11 -17.21
C LYS A 254 0.26 -8.01 -17.13
N THR A 255 -0.37 -7.76 -18.28
CA THR A 255 -1.84 -7.68 -18.39
C THR A 255 -2.37 -8.81 -19.27
N PHE A 256 -3.32 -9.55 -18.76
CA PHE A 256 -3.98 -10.65 -19.47
C PHE A 256 -5.47 -10.37 -19.58
N VAL A 257 -6.02 -10.53 -20.77
CA VAL A 257 -7.46 -10.42 -21.01
C VAL A 257 -7.98 -11.77 -21.43
N THR A 258 -9.05 -12.23 -20.79
CA THR A 258 -9.67 -13.52 -21.12
C THR A 258 -11.19 -13.44 -21.12
N ASP A 259 -11.79 -14.34 -21.89
CA ASP A 259 -13.23 -14.45 -22.09
C ASP A 259 -13.64 -15.93 -22.25
N ALA A 260 -14.95 -16.19 -22.35
CA ALA A 260 -15.49 -17.53 -22.53
C ALA A 260 -14.94 -18.26 -23.77
N ALA A 261 -14.65 -17.55 -24.86
CA ALA A 261 -14.13 -18.13 -26.09
C ALA A 261 -12.67 -18.56 -25.95
N SER A 262 -11.87 -17.77 -25.20
CA SER A 262 -10.46 -18.04 -24.94
C SER A 262 -10.24 -19.32 -24.14
N GLN A 263 -11.21 -19.75 -23.34
CA GLN A 263 -11.16 -21.01 -22.60
C GLN A 263 -11.28 -22.26 -23.49
N ARG A 264 -11.68 -22.10 -24.77
CA ARG A 264 -11.79 -23.22 -25.73
C ARG A 264 -10.53 -23.43 -26.56
N LYS A 265 -9.48 -22.63 -26.34
CA LYS A 265 -8.20 -22.75 -27.05
C LYS A 265 -7.34 -23.89 -26.49
N PHE A 266 -7.85 -25.11 -26.53
CA PHE A 266 -7.18 -26.31 -26.00
C PHE A 266 -5.83 -26.62 -26.70
N TRP A 267 -5.58 -26.04 -27.88
CA TRP A 267 -4.32 -26.11 -28.59
C TRP A 267 -3.24 -25.16 -28.05
N ILE A 268 -3.59 -24.20 -27.19
CA ILE A 268 -2.61 -23.38 -26.48
C ILE A 268 -2.10 -24.20 -25.30
N ARG A 269 -0.83 -24.60 -25.37
CA ARG A 269 -0.16 -25.27 -24.27
C ARG A 269 -0.05 -24.30 -23.08
N LYS A 270 -0.67 -24.65 -21.95
CA LYS A 270 -0.47 -23.91 -20.70
C LYS A 270 1.01 -24.02 -20.33
N SER A 271 1.72 -22.90 -20.36
CA SER A 271 3.16 -22.84 -20.08
C SER A 271 3.46 -21.63 -19.22
N LEU A 272 4.26 -21.84 -18.18
CA LEU A 272 4.79 -20.76 -17.34
C LEU A 272 5.94 -19.99 -18.02
N ALA A 273 6.38 -20.41 -19.21
CA ALA A 273 7.48 -19.75 -19.93
C ALA A 273 7.18 -18.29 -20.30
N GLN A 274 5.91 -17.89 -20.35
CA GLN A 274 5.51 -16.49 -20.58
C GLN A 274 5.53 -15.65 -19.29
N LEU A 275 5.70 -16.28 -18.12
CA LEU A 275 5.76 -15.61 -16.82
C LEU A 275 7.20 -15.34 -16.37
N LEU A 276 8.16 -16.15 -16.82
CA LEU A 276 9.60 -15.89 -16.75
C LEU A 276 10.02 -14.74 -17.70
#